data_AF-K1KTS3-F1
#
_entry.id   AF-K1KTS3-F1
#
_cell.length_a   1.000
_cell.length_b   1.000
_cell.length_c   1.000
_cell.angle_alpha   90.00
_cell.angle_beta   90.00
_cell.angle_gamma   90.00
#
_symmetry.space_group_name_H-M   'P 1'
#
loop_
_entity.id
_entity.type
_entity.pdbx_description
1 polymer ?
#
loop_
_entity_poly.entity_id
_entity_poly.type
_entity_poly.pdbx_seq_one_letter_code
_entity_poly.pdbx_strand_id
1 'polypeptide(L)'
;MAADKSKHRKFKIAIILTILIFLIFGKNLLERRNFNELGDSFISFYEDRLMVESYIFSISEKLFRIKLLVNHCDFESDYSHVIEDIIAYENGILKLVKDFEATKLTTKEEGFLNDFKNIIQNNLRIAEYAELYSDEAGINEENVKRYNAYIERAIGDLDKLSQIQLEEGKILAMNSDRVVNRSKIWAQFEVAALIILLVVIYLLIYTSKRINDDIV
;
A
#
# COMPACT_ATOMS: atom_id res chain seq x y z
N MET A 1 -7.64 12.19 -66.90
CA MET A 1 -8.56 11.83 -65.79
C MET A 1 -8.01 10.80 -64.79
N ALA A 2 -6.97 10.00 -65.13
CA ALA A 2 -6.40 8.99 -64.22
C ALA A 2 -5.44 9.54 -63.13
N ALA A 3 -4.72 10.64 -63.41
CA ALA A 3 -3.75 11.24 -62.48
C ALA A 3 -4.40 11.85 -61.22
N ASP A 4 -5.64 12.34 -61.35
CA ASP A 4 -6.40 12.97 -60.26
C ASP A 4 -6.90 11.93 -59.22
N LYS A 5 -7.39 10.77 -59.69
CA LYS A 5 -7.74 9.63 -58.83
C LYS A 5 -6.55 9.10 -58.00
N SER A 6 -5.34 9.12 -58.56
CA SER A 6 -4.10 8.69 -57.88
C SER A 6 -3.72 9.64 -56.73
N LYS A 7 -3.77 10.96 -56.95
CA LYS A 7 -3.53 11.96 -55.91
C LYS A 7 -4.52 11.84 -54.74
N HIS A 8 -5.81 11.69 -55.04
CA HIS A 8 -6.82 11.47 -54.00
C HIS A 8 -6.60 10.19 -53.19
N ARG A 9 -6.13 9.10 -53.81
CA ARG A 9 -5.80 7.85 -53.10
C ARG A 9 -4.61 8.02 -52.17
N LYS A 10 -3.52 8.66 -52.64
CA LYS A 10 -2.33 8.95 -51.83
C LYS A 10 -2.66 9.85 -50.63
N PHE A 11 -3.50 10.86 -50.82
CA PHE A 11 -3.93 11.77 -49.75
C PHE A 11 -4.81 11.07 -48.70
N LYS A 12 -5.77 10.23 -49.11
CA LYS A 12 -6.58 9.43 -48.18
C LYS A 12 -5.72 8.51 -47.31
N ILE A 13 -4.69 7.89 -47.89
CA ILE A 13 -3.79 7.00 -47.16
C ILE A 13 -2.91 7.79 -46.19
N ALA A 14 -2.42 8.96 -46.59
CA ALA A 14 -1.67 9.85 -45.69
C ALA A 14 -2.51 10.24 -44.46
N ILE A 15 -3.78 10.60 -44.64
CA ILE A 15 -4.70 10.88 -43.52
C ILE A 15 -4.84 9.67 -42.59
N ILE A 16 -5.05 8.47 -43.15
CA ILE A 16 -5.20 7.24 -42.34
C ILE A 16 -3.93 6.99 -41.51
N LEU A 17 -2.76 7.14 -42.10
CA LEU A 17 -1.48 6.97 -41.40
C LEU A 17 -1.29 8.01 -40.30
N THR A 18 -1.62 9.28 -40.58
CA THR A 18 -1.55 10.35 -39.58
C THR A 18 -2.47 10.05 -38.40
N ILE A 19 -3.72 9.64 -38.65
CA ILE A 19 -4.66 9.25 -37.60
C ILE A 19 -4.09 8.08 -36.78
N LEU A 20 -3.54 7.06 -37.44
CA LEU A 20 -2.98 5.89 -36.75
C LEU A 20 -1.80 6.26 -35.84
N ILE A 21 -0.92 7.16 -36.28
CA ILE A 21 0.18 7.68 -35.47
C ILE A 21 -0.35 8.45 -34.25
N PHE A 22 -1.35 9.34 -34.45
CA PHE A 22 -1.96 10.06 -33.34
C PHE A 22 -2.65 9.14 -32.33
N LEU A 23 -3.26 8.05 -32.79
CA LEU A 23 -3.85 7.04 -31.90
C LEU A 23 -2.78 6.35 -31.05
N ILE A 24 -1.67 5.92 -31.67
CA ILE A 24 -0.54 5.30 -30.97
C ILE A 24 0.05 6.28 -29.95
N PHE A 25 0.26 7.54 -30.34
CA PHE A 25 0.77 8.59 -29.45
C PHE A 25 -0.17 8.87 -28.27
N GLY A 26 -1.47 8.99 -28.53
CA GLY A 26 -2.48 9.16 -27.48
C GLY A 26 -2.53 7.98 -26.51
N LYS A 27 -2.37 6.76 -27.02
CA LYS A 27 -2.28 5.55 -26.20
C LYS A 27 -1.01 5.55 -25.33
N ASN A 28 0.14 5.98 -25.85
CA ASN A 28 1.37 6.10 -25.08
C ASN A 28 1.23 7.07 -23.89
N LEU A 29 0.52 8.20 -24.10
CA LEU A 29 0.17 9.14 -23.03
C LEU A 29 -0.70 8.50 -21.94
N LEU A 30 -1.68 7.67 -22.32
CA LEU A 30 -2.53 6.94 -21.37
C LEU A 30 -1.74 5.89 -20.58
N GLU A 31 -0.83 5.16 -21.23
CA GLU A 31 0.02 4.18 -20.54
C GLU A 31 0.92 4.82 -19.49
N ARG A 32 1.44 6.02 -19.77
CA ARG A 32 2.23 6.75 -18.78
C ARG A 32 1.43 7.07 -17.52
N ARG A 33 0.12 7.35 -17.66
CA ARG A 33 -0.77 7.53 -16.50
C ARG A 33 -0.97 6.24 -15.73
N ASN A 34 -1.24 5.14 -16.43
CA ASN A 34 -1.38 3.81 -15.79
C ASN A 34 -0.10 3.40 -15.05
N PHE A 35 1.08 3.72 -15.59
CA PHE A 35 2.36 3.43 -14.94
C PHE A 35 2.54 4.24 -13.65
N ASN A 36 2.16 5.52 -13.66
CA ASN A 36 2.19 6.34 -12.45
C ASN A 36 1.22 5.81 -11.39
N GLU A 37 -0.01 5.42 -11.78
CA GLU A 37 -0.99 4.82 -10.86
C GLU A 37 -0.49 3.53 -10.21
N LEU A 38 0.25 2.69 -10.96
CA LEU A 38 0.93 1.52 -10.42
C LEU A 38 2.07 1.89 -9.45
N GLY A 39 2.84 2.93 -9.77
CA GLY A 39 3.87 3.46 -8.89
C GLY A 39 3.29 3.96 -7.56
N ASP A 40 2.22 4.75 -7.61
CA ASP A 40 1.52 5.26 -6.43
C ASP A 40 0.92 4.12 -5.58
N SER A 41 0.36 3.11 -6.24
CA SER A 41 -0.16 1.91 -5.57
C SER A 41 0.94 1.13 -4.86
N PHE A 42 2.14 1.04 -5.45
CA PHE A 42 3.29 0.39 -4.82
C PHE A 42 3.82 1.16 -3.62
N ILE A 43 3.92 2.50 -3.73
CA ILE A 43 4.30 3.37 -2.60
C ILE A 43 3.32 3.20 -1.45
N SER A 44 2.01 3.27 -1.72
CA SER A 44 0.99 3.09 -0.68
C SER A 44 1.02 1.68 -0.08
N PHE A 45 1.25 0.64 -0.88
CA PHE A 45 1.41 -0.71 -0.36
C PHE A 45 2.61 -0.84 0.60
N TYR A 46 3.73 -0.18 0.28
CA TYR A 46 4.91 -0.19 1.14
C TYR A 46 4.72 0.68 2.40
N GLU A 47 4.43 1.96 2.22
CA GLU A 47 4.37 2.96 3.31
C GLU A 47 3.14 2.79 4.19
N ASP A 48 1.97 2.53 3.61
CA ASP A 48 0.70 2.52 4.35
C ASP A 48 0.24 1.14 4.80
N ARG A 49 0.69 0.05 4.14
CA ARG A 49 0.26 -1.32 4.46
C ARG A 49 1.36 -2.14 5.11
N LEU A 50 2.51 -2.30 4.43
CA LEU A 50 3.59 -3.14 4.95
C LEU A 50 4.29 -2.52 6.17
N MET A 51 4.59 -1.22 6.12
CA MET A 51 5.23 -0.54 7.25
C MET A 51 4.31 -0.50 8.47
N VAL A 52 3.01 -0.29 8.25
CA VAL A 52 2.01 -0.30 9.33
C VAL A 52 1.89 -1.67 9.98
N GLU A 53 1.87 -2.76 9.22
CA GLU A 53 1.91 -4.11 9.79
C GLU A 53 3.17 -4.34 10.66
N SER A 54 4.31 -3.79 10.25
CA SER A 54 5.54 -3.82 11.07
C SER A 54 5.37 -3.05 12.39
N TYR A 55 4.66 -1.92 12.38
CA TYR A 55 4.30 -1.19 13.61
C TYR A 55 3.37 -2.01 14.49
N ILE A 56 2.28 -2.57 13.95
CA ILE A 56 1.32 -3.42 14.68
C ILE A 56 2.04 -4.60 15.33
N PHE A 57 2.93 -5.27 14.59
CA PHE A 57 3.74 -6.37 15.11
C PHE A 57 4.66 -5.91 16.25
N SER A 58 5.39 -4.81 16.06
CA SER A 58 6.32 -4.27 17.07
C SER A 58 5.59 -3.80 18.34
N ILE A 59 4.40 -3.22 18.20
CA ILE A 59 3.54 -2.86 19.33
C ILE A 59 3.08 -4.12 20.07
N SER A 60 2.61 -5.13 19.34
CA SER A 60 2.17 -6.41 19.93
C SER A 60 3.29 -7.08 20.72
N GLU A 61 4.52 -7.08 20.22
CA GLU A 61 5.69 -7.59 20.94
C GLU A 61 5.91 -6.85 22.26
N LYS A 62 5.83 -5.51 22.24
CA LYS A 62 6.00 -4.68 23.45
C LYS A 62 4.90 -4.93 24.47
N LEU A 63 3.64 -5.03 24.04
CA LEU A 63 2.53 -5.39 24.92
C LEU A 63 2.72 -6.77 25.55
N PHE A 64 3.22 -7.75 24.78
CA PHE A 64 3.54 -9.07 25.32
C PHE A 64 4.68 -9.01 26.35
N ARG A 65 5.72 -8.20 26.12
CA ARG A 65 6.80 -7.98 27.10
C ARG A 65 6.28 -7.33 28.39
N ILE A 66 5.44 -6.31 28.29
CA ILE A 66 4.76 -5.70 29.44
C ILE A 66 3.95 -6.77 30.18
N LYS A 67 3.17 -7.58 29.46
CA LYS A 67 2.39 -8.68 30.05
C LYS A 67 3.26 -9.68 30.80
N LEU A 68 4.44 -10.04 30.27
CA LEU A 68 5.38 -10.91 30.97
C LEU A 68 5.85 -10.28 32.29
N LEU A 69 6.29 -9.02 32.24
CA LEU A 69 6.77 -8.29 33.42
C LEU A 69 5.67 -8.16 34.50
N VAL A 70 4.45 -7.83 34.11
CA VAL A 70 3.28 -7.73 35.00
C VAL A 70 2.89 -9.08 35.61
N ASN A 71 3.17 -10.20 34.96
CA ASN A 71 2.85 -11.54 35.48
C ASN A 71 4.02 -12.21 36.22
N HIS A 72 5.25 -11.69 36.11
CA HIS A 72 6.44 -12.23 36.79
C HIS A 72 6.82 -11.45 38.06
N CYS A 73 5.92 -10.61 38.57
CA CYS A 73 6.16 -9.82 39.79
C CYS A 73 6.47 -10.66 41.04
N ASP A 74 6.14 -11.96 41.02
CA ASP A 74 6.39 -12.92 42.10
C ASP A 74 7.86 -13.32 42.31
N PHE A 75 8.73 -13.12 41.31
CA PHE A 75 10.06 -13.74 41.30
C PHE A 75 11.22 -12.76 41.54
N GLU A 76 10.99 -11.46 41.43
CA GLU A 76 12.04 -10.45 41.60
C GLU A 76 11.87 -9.66 42.90
N SER A 77 12.93 -9.64 43.71
CA SER A 77 12.98 -8.90 44.97
C SER A 77 13.21 -7.40 44.80
N ASP A 78 13.58 -6.95 43.59
CA ASP A 78 13.73 -5.53 43.24
C ASP A 78 12.85 -5.21 42.04
N TYR A 79 11.67 -4.70 42.34
CA TYR A 79 10.64 -4.38 41.34
C TYR A 79 10.88 -3.03 40.65
N SER A 80 11.90 -2.27 41.06
CA SER A 80 12.17 -0.92 40.55
C SER A 80 12.60 -0.95 39.08
N HIS A 81 13.45 -1.90 38.71
CA HIS A 81 13.92 -2.09 37.33
C HIS A 81 12.80 -2.56 36.39
N VAL A 82 11.84 -3.34 36.91
CA VAL A 82 10.66 -3.80 36.16
C VAL A 82 9.79 -2.62 35.73
N ILE A 83 9.59 -1.64 36.62
CA ILE A 83 8.83 -0.42 36.30
C ILE A 83 9.53 0.39 35.21
N GLU A 84 10.86 0.56 35.29
CA GLU A 84 11.63 1.28 34.25
C GLU A 84 11.49 0.62 32.87
N ASP A 85 11.54 -0.70 32.79
CA ASP A 85 11.37 -1.45 31.55
C ASP A 85 9.96 -1.30 30.98
N ILE A 86 8.92 -1.40 31.81
CA ILE A 86 7.53 -1.19 31.39
C ILE A 86 7.36 0.21 30.80
N ILE A 87 7.90 1.23 31.47
CA ILE A 87 7.91 2.63 31.00
C ILE A 87 8.56 2.75 29.63
N ALA A 88 9.71 2.10 29.44
CA ALA A 88 10.42 2.11 28.17
C ALA A 88 9.60 1.47 27.05
N TYR A 89 8.93 0.34 27.32
CA TYR A 89 8.06 -0.32 26.35
C TYR A 89 6.84 0.53 25.99
N GLU A 90 6.17 1.17 26.96
CA GLU A 90 5.02 2.03 26.71
C GLU A 90 5.36 3.27 25.90
N ASN A 91 6.45 3.95 26.24
CA ASN A 91 6.94 5.07 25.44
C ASN A 91 7.29 4.63 24.01
N GLY A 92 7.85 3.43 23.86
CA GLY A 92 8.08 2.80 22.56
C GLY A 92 6.79 2.56 21.78
N ILE A 93 5.73 2.08 22.45
CA ILE A 93 4.39 1.90 21.86
C ILE A 93 3.84 3.25 21.39
N LEU A 94 3.84 4.27 22.24
CA LEU A 94 3.30 5.59 21.89
C LEU A 94 4.04 6.24 20.71
N LYS A 95 5.36 6.00 20.60
CA LYS A 95 6.13 6.43 19.44
C LYS A 95 5.68 5.72 18.16
N LEU A 96 5.51 4.39 18.20
CA LEU A 96 5.04 3.62 17.06
C LEU A 96 3.60 3.99 16.66
N VAL A 97 2.73 4.27 17.64
CA VAL A 97 1.38 4.80 17.40
C VAL A 97 1.44 6.13 16.67
N LYS A 98 2.34 7.04 17.08
CA LYS A 98 2.51 8.32 16.39
C LYS A 98 3.01 8.15 14.95
N ASP A 99 3.94 7.21 14.73
CA ASP A 99 4.43 6.90 13.38
C ASP A 99 3.32 6.28 12.51
N PHE A 100 2.45 5.45 13.10
CA PHE A 100 1.24 4.94 12.45
C PHE A 100 0.23 6.08 12.15
N GLU A 101 -0.03 7.00 13.08
CA GLU A 101 -0.91 8.15 12.85
C GLU A 101 -0.45 9.07 11.69
N ALA A 102 0.83 9.01 11.31
CA ALA A 102 1.39 9.77 10.20
C ALA A 102 1.17 9.11 8.82
N THR A 103 0.69 7.86 8.76
CA THR A 103 0.39 7.16 7.51
C THR A 103 -1.03 7.49 7.00
N LYS A 104 -1.40 7.00 5.81
CA LYS A 104 -2.76 7.17 5.30
C LYS A 104 -3.75 6.20 5.94
N LEU A 105 -4.36 6.65 7.02
CA LEU A 105 -5.41 5.92 7.71
C LEU A 105 -6.74 5.96 6.94
N THR A 106 -7.44 4.83 6.96
CA THR A 106 -8.89 4.78 6.68
C THR A 106 -9.67 5.27 7.89
N THR A 107 -10.93 5.66 7.70
CA THR A 107 -11.82 6.06 8.80
C THR A 107 -12.01 4.93 9.83
N LYS A 108 -11.97 3.66 9.41
CA LYS A 108 -12.05 2.52 10.33
C LYS A 108 -10.78 2.38 11.16
N GLU A 109 -9.61 2.52 10.52
CA GLU A 109 -8.31 2.46 11.18
C GLU A 109 -8.15 3.56 12.21
N GLU A 110 -8.53 4.79 11.85
CA GLU A 110 -8.50 5.94 12.77
C GLU A 110 -9.31 5.67 14.04
N GLY A 111 -10.50 5.07 13.91
CA GLY A 111 -11.33 4.68 15.05
C GLY A 111 -10.64 3.68 15.97
N PHE A 112 -10.18 2.54 15.43
CA PHE A 112 -9.52 1.51 16.24
C PHE A 112 -8.18 1.96 16.81
N LEU A 113 -7.41 2.77 16.08
CA LEU A 113 -6.12 3.29 16.54
C LEU A 113 -6.32 4.30 17.68
N ASN A 114 -7.36 5.14 17.60
CA ASN A 114 -7.70 6.06 18.68
C ASN A 114 -8.18 5.32 19.94
N ASP A 115 -9.02 4.28 19.78
CA ASP A 115 -9.45 3.42 20.89
C ASP A 115 -8.25 2.73 21.55
N PHE A 116 -7.35 2.15 20.74
CA PHE A 116 -6.10 1.57 21.21
C PHE A 116 -5.26 2.57 21.99
N LYS A 117 -5.02 3.76 21.42
CA LYS A 117 -4.24 4.84 22.04
C LYS A 117 -4.83 5.26 23.37
N ASN A 118 -6.16 5.35 23.47
CA ASN A 118 -6.84 5.66 24.72
C ASN A 118 -6.63 4.60 25.79
N ILE A 119 -6.59 3.31 25.43
CA ILE A 119 -6.25 2.23 26.37
C ILE A 119 -4.83 2.43 26.91
N ILE A 120 -3.84 2.65 26.02
CA ILE A 120 -2.45 2.87 26.44
C ILE A 120 -2.34 4.09 27.35
N GLN A 121 -2.96 5.21 26.98
CA GLN A 121 -2.78 6.49 27.67
C GLN A 121 -3.60 6.63 28.95
N ASN A 122 -4.73 5.94 29.10
CA ASN A 122 -5.64 6.14 30.23
C ASN A 122 -5.81 4.90 31.11
N ASN A 123 -5.51 3.70 30.61
CA ASN A 123 -5.78 2.44 31.32
C ASN A 123 -4.53 1.60 31.60
N LEU A 124 -3.47 1.82 30.82
CA LEU A 124 -2.16 1.21 31.02
C LEU A 124 -1.14 2.29 31.40
N ARG A 125 -1.49 3.23 32.30
CA ARG A 125 -0.54 4.29 32.66
C ARG A 125 0.52 3.77 33.62
N ILE A 126 1.75 4.16 33.31
CA ILE A 126 2.96 4.05 34.15
C ILE A 126 2.72 4.25 35.64
N ALA A 127 2.01 5.32 36.00
CA ALA A 127 1.84 5.77 37.38
C ALA A 127 1.05 4.76 38.25
N GLU A 128 0.29 3.87 37.62
CA GLU A 128 -0.50 2.85 38.28
C GLU A 128 0.29 1.53 38.49
N TYR A 129 1.49 1.36 37.90
CA TYR A 129 2.29 0.12 38.10
C TYR A 129 2.94 0.06 39.48
N ALA A 130 3.13 1.20 40.14
CA ALA A 130 3.50 1.24 41.56
C ALA A 130 2.40 0.63 42.47
N GLU A 131 1.18 0.44 41.95
CA GLU A 131 0.11 -0.27 42.65
C GLU A 131 0.08 -1.77 42.39
N LEU A 132 0.99 -2.31 41.55
CA LEU A 132 1.08 -3.76 41.30
C LEU A 132 1.79 -4.50 42.42
N TYR A 133 2.76 -3.86 43.06
CA TYR A 133 3.58 -4.45 44.11
C TYR A 133 3.98 -3.39 45.13
N SER A 134 3.98 -3.77 46.41
CA SER A 134 4.61 -3.00 47.48
C SER A 134 5.31 -3.93 48.45
N ASP A 135 6.41 -3.48 49.07
CA ASP A 135 7.13 -4.28 50.07
C ASP A 135 6.28 -4.60 51.30
N GLU A 136 5.26 -3.79 51.57
CA GLU A 136 4.36 -3.94 52.73
C GLU A 136 3.18 -4.89 52.47
N ALA A 137 2.57 -4.83 51.28
CA ALA A 137 1.36 -5.59 50.94
C ALA A 137 1.59 -6.73 49.93
N GLY A 138 2.79 -6.86 49.37
CA GLY A 138 3.08 -7.79 48.30
C GLY A 138 2.36 -7.40 47.00
N ILE A 139 1.99 -8.41 46.21
CA ILE A 139 1.37 -8.22 44.90
C ILE A 139 -0.12 -7.94 45.02
N ASN A 140 -0.58 -6.97 44.24
CA ASN A 140 -1.99 -6.68 44.07
C ASN A 140 -2.58 -7.48 42.90
N GLU A 141 -3.08 -8.68 43.18
CA GLU A 141 -3.67 -9.57 42.17
C GLU A 141 -4.84 -8.93 41.39
N GLU A 142 -5.62 -8.05 42.02
CA GLU A 142 -6.75 -7.38 41.37
C GLU A 142 -6.25 -6.42 40.29
N ASN A 143 -5.23 -5.62 40.60
CA ASN A 143 -4.61 -4.74 39.63
C ASN A 143 -3.93 -5.54 38.52
N VAL A 144 -3.18 -6.61 38.84
CA VAL A 144 -2.58 -7.51 37.82
C VAL A 144 -3.64 -8.05 36.85
N LYS A 145 -4.80 -8.50 37.37
CA LYS A 145 -5.93 -8.96 36.52
C LYS A 145 -6.50 -7.84 35.67
N ARG A 146 -6.65 -6.63 36.23
CA ARG A 146 -7.15 -5.44 35.50
C ARG A 146 -6.22 -5.05 34.35
N TYR A 147 -4.92 -5.01 34.59
CA TYR A 147 -3.91 -4.73 33.57
C TYR A 147 -3.90 -5.77 32.45
N ASN A 148 -3.91 -7.05 32.80
CA ASN A 148 -4.00 -8.12 31.81
C ASN A 148 -5.25 -7.97 30.93
N ALA A 149 -6.40 -7.61 31.50
CA ALA A 149 -7.63 -7.38 30.72
C ALA A 149 -7.49 -6.22 29.72
N TYR A 150 -6.83 -5.12 30.11
CA TYR A 150 -6.55 -4.01 29.20
C TYR A 150 -5.56 -4.38 28.10
N ILE A 151 -4.52 -5.16 28.42
CA ILE A 151 -3.56 -5.66 27.42
C ILE A 151 -4.26 -6.57 26.40
N GLU A 152 -5.11 -7.50 26.85
CA GLU A 152 -5.89 -8.37 25.96
C GLU A 152 -6.81 -7.56 25.04
N ARG A 153 -7.46 -6.52 25.57
CA ARG A 153 -8.27 -5.61 24.77
C ARG A 153 -7.44 -4.87 23.72
N ALA A 154 -6.28 -4.34 24.12
CA ALA A 154 -5.36 -3.64 23.23
C ALA A 154 -4.85 -4.56 22.09
N ILE A 155 -4.51 -5.82 22.41
CA ILE A 155 -4.14 -6.84 21.41
C ILE A 155 -5.31 -7.13 20.47
N GLY A 156 -6.54 -7.22 21.00
CA GLY A 156 -7.74 -7.40 20.18
C GLY A 156 -8.00 -6.24 19.21
N ASP A 157 -7.70 -5.00 19.60
CA ASP A 157 -7.81 -3.84 18.70
C ASP A 157 -6.70 -3.85 17.63
N LEU A 158 -5.48 -4.30 17.96
CA LEU A 158 -4.40 -4.52 16.99
C LEU A 158 -4.73 -5.62 15.97
N ASP A 159 -5.35 -6.72 16.38
CA ASP A 159 -5.81 -7.78 15.46
C ASP A 159 -6.85 -7.24 14.47
N LYS A 160 -7.82 -6.44 14.94
CA LYS A 160 -8.79 -5.78 14.05
C LYS A 160 -8.12 -4.80 13.10
N LEU A 161 -7.14 -4.02 13.57
CA LEU A 161 -6.35 -3.14 12.71
C LEU A 161 -5.62 -3.94 11.63
N SER A 162 -4.96 -5.05 11.98
CA SER A 162 -4.26 -5.90 11.02
C SER A 162 -5.21 -6.53 10.00
N GLN A 163 -6.40 -6.97 10.42
CA GLN A 163 -7.42 -7.48 9.49
C GLN A 163 -7.87 -6.42 8.48
N ILE A 164 -8.06 -5.16 8.92
CA ILE A 164 -8.39 -4.05 8.02
C ILE A 164 -7.23 -3.79 7.05
N GLN A 165 -5.99 -3.77 7.53
CA GLN A 165 -4.78 -3.59 6.71
C GLN A 165 -4.66 -4.65 5.61
N LEU A 166 -4.94 -5.92 5.93
CA LEU A 166 -4.94 -7.01 4.96
C LEU A 166 -6.08 -6.87 3.93
N GLU A 167 -7.26 -6.40 4.34
CA GLU A 167 -8.38 -6.13 3.43
C GLU A 167 -8.05 -5.00 2.45
N GLU A 168 -7.55 -3.87 2.96
CA GLU A 168 -7.14 -2.71 2.14
C GLU A 168 -5.95 -3.07 1.23
N GLY A 169 -4.97 -3.82 1.74
CA GLY A 169 -3.85 -4.33 0.96
C GLY A 169 -4.29 -5.22 -0.20
N LYS A 170 -5.32 -6.06 0.01
CA LYS A 170 -5.93 -6.87 -1.06
C LYS A 170 -6.64 -6.01 -2.10
N ILE A 171 -7.34 -4.97 -1.69
CA ILE A 171 -8.00 -4.03 -2.62
C ILE A 171 -6.95 -3.33 -3.51
N LEU A 172 -5.86 -2.84 -2.92
CA LEU A 172 -4.73 -2.23 -3.63
C LEU A 172 -4.11 -3.20 -4.66
N ALA A 173 -3.86 -4.45 -4.26
CA ALA A 173 -3.32 -5.47 -5.15
C ALA A 173 -4.27 -5.77 -6.31
N MET A 174 -5.57 -5.96 -6.04
CA MET A 174 -6.58 -6.20 -7.07
C MET A 174 -6.72 -5.04 -8.06
N ASN A 175 -6.62 -3.80 -7.59
CA ASN A 175 -6.66 -2.63 -8.47
C ASN A 175 -5.42 -2.55 -9.36
N SER A 176 -4.23 -2.80 -8.79
CA SER A 176 -2.97 -2.88 -9.55
C SER A 176 -3.04 -3.96 -10.64
N ASP A 177 -3.55 -5.14 -10.32
CA ASP A 177 -3.73 -6.24 -11.28
C ASP A 177 -4.67 -5.85 -12.44
N ARG A 178 -5.75 -5.12 -12.17
CA ARG A 178 -6.66 -4.62 -13.22
C ARG A 178 -5.94 -3.64 -14.15
N VAL A 179 -5.16 -2.72 -13.60
CA VAL A 179 -4.39 -1.74 -14.39
C VAL A 179 -3.35 -2.46 -15.26
N VAL A 180 -2.63 -3.43 -14.71
CA VAL A 180 -1.67 -4.27 -15.46
C VAL A 180 -2.36 -5.04 -16.57
N ASN A 181 -3.45 -5.76 -16.28
CA ASN A 181 -4.14 -6.59 -17.27
C ASN A 181 -4.73 -5.75 -18.42
N ARG A 182 -5.34 -4.60 -18.09
CA ARG A 182 -5.80 -3.65 -19.10
C ARG A 182 -4.64 -3.18 -19.98
N SER A 183 -3.51 -2.82 -19.37
CA SER A 183 -2.35 -2.30 -20.10
C SER A 183 -1.73 -3.38 -21.01
N LYS A 184 -1.67 -4.64 -20.57
CA LYS A 184 -1.24 -5.79 -21.39
C LYS A 184 -2.10 -5.97 -22.65
N ILE A 185 -3.43 -5.92 -22.51
CA ILE A 185 -4.35 -6.04 -23.64
C ILE A 185 -4.13 -4.90 -24.64
N TRP A 186 -4.00 -3.66 -24.16
CA TRP A 186 -3.74 -2.49 -25.01
C TRP A 186 -2.38 -2.57 -25.71
N ALA A 187 -1.34 -3.07 -25.06
CA ALA A 187 -0.04 -3.28 -25.68
C ALA A 187 -0.11 -4.29 -26.83
N GLN A 188 -0.88 -5.38 -26.69
CA GLN A 188 -1.07 -6.34 -27.78
C GLN A 188 -1.74 -5.71 -29.01
N PHE A 189 -2.79 -4.90 -28.80
CA PHE A 189 -3.42 -4.16 -29.90
C PHE A 189 -2.47 -3.17 -30.57
N GLU A 190 -1.62 -2.48 -29.79
CA GLU A 190 -0.62 -1.57 -30.35
C GLU A 190 0.40 -2.30 -31.22
N VAL A 191 0.93 -3.44 -30.77
CA VAL A 191 1.85 -4.26 -31.58
C VAL A 191 1.19 -4.69 -32.89
N ALA A 192 -0.07 -5.14 -32.84
CA ALA A 192 -0.81 -5.50 -34.06
C ALA A 192 -0.99 -4.30 -35.00
N ALA A 193 -1.33 -3.13 -34.46
CA ALA A 193 -1.47 -1.89 -35.21
C ALA A 193 -0.16 -1.45 -35.86
N LEU A 194 0.98 -1.59 -35.16
CA LEU A 194 2.31 -1.30 -35.68
C LEU A 194 2.68 -2.22 -36.85
N ILE A 195 2.37 -3.53 -36.77
CA ILE A 195 2.61 -4.47 -37.87
C ILE A 195 1.77 -4.07 -39.09
N ILE A 196 0.48 -3.76 -38.92
CA ILE A 196 -0.39 -3.30 -40.01
C ILE A 196 0.17 -2.02 -40.65
N LEU A 197 0.64 -1.07 -39.83
CA LEU A 197 1.26 0.17 -40.30
C LEU A 197 2.51 -0.09 -41.15
N LEU A 198 3.39 -1.01 -40.73
CA LEU A 198 4.56 -1.42 -41.50
C LEU A 198 4.18 -2.03 -42.86
N VAL A 199 3.18 -2.90 -42.90
CA VAL A 199 2.69 -3.53 -44.14
C VAL A 199 2.12 -2.46 -45.09
N VAL A 200 1.33 -1.52 -44.59
CA VAL A 200 0.76 -0.43 -45.41
C VAL A 200 1.87 0.44 -46.00
N ILE A 201 2.87 0.80 -45.20
CA ILE A 201 4.02 1.58 -45.67
C ILE A 201 4.80 0.82 -46.75
N TYR A 202 5.07 -0.47 -46.54
CA TYR A 202 5.77 -1.31 -47.52
C TYR A 202 5.03 -1.38 -48.87
N LEU A 203 3.71 -1.61 -48.85
CA LEU A 203 2.89 -1.65 -50.06
C LEU A 203 2.84 -0.31 -50.80
N LEU A 204 2.85 0.81 -50.07
CA LEU A 204 2.92 2.15 -50.66
C LEU A 204 4.23 2.38 -51.41
N ILE A 205 5.37 2.03 -50.79
CA ILE A 205 6.69 2.18 -51.39
C ILE A 205 6.77 1.30 -52.65
N TYR A 206 6.36 0.04 -52.56
CA TYR A 206 6.39 -0.89 -53.70
C TYR A 206 5.52 -0.41 -54.87
N THR A 207 4.29 0.02 -54.58
CA THR A 207 3.38 0.53 -55.63
C THR A 207 3.89 1.83 -56.24
N SER A 208 4.54 2.70 -55.46
CA SER A 208 5.13 3.94 -55.97
C SER A 208 6.33 3.67 -56.88
N LYS A 209 7.13 2.64 -56.60
CA LYS A 209 8.31 2.27 -57.39
C LYS A 209 7.91 1.73 -58.77
N ARG A 210 6.89 0.87 -58.82
CA ARG A 210 6.38 0.26 -60.05
C ARG A 210 5.88 1.28 -61.09
N ILE A 211 5.30 2.41 -60.64
CA ILE A 211 4.84 3.49 -61.53
C ILE A 211 6.01 4.22 -62.20
N ASN A 212 7.19 4.25 -61.57
CA ASN A 212 8.35 4.96 -62.12
C ASN A 212 9.13 4.09 -63.12
N ASP A 213 9.09 2.76 -62.96
CA ASP A 213 9.74 1.81 -63.87
C ASP A 213 8.96 1.64 -65.21
N ASP A 214 7.66 1.91 -65.24
CA ASP A 214 6.83 1.86 -66.47
C ASP A 214 6.95 3.13 -67.36
N ILE A 215 7.77 4.12 -66.98
CA ILE A 215 7.94 5.42 -67.68
C ILE A 215 9.32 5.55 -68.36
N VAL A 216 10.24 4.59 -68.18
CA VAL A 216 11.55 4.53 -68.85
C VAL A 216 11.54 3.42 -69.89
#